data_AF-A0A512U6X8-F1
#
_entry.id   AF-A0A512U6X8-F1
#
_cell.length_a   1.000
_cell.length_b   1.000
_cell.length_c   1.000
_cell.angle_alpha   90.00
_cell.angle_beta   90.00
_cell.angle_gamma   90.00
#
_symmetry.space_group_name_H-M   'P 1'
#
loop_
_entity.id
_entity.type
_entity.pdbx_description
1 polymer ?
#
loop_
_entity_poly.entity_id
_entity_poly.type
_entity_poly.pdbx_seq_one_letter_code
_entity_poly.pdbx_strand_id
1 'polypeptide(L)'
;MPSAAGFILSTVLGLGARRLQLQIIGRPGSASWNSVQGYALSVSAFTTGYLICDHFVERNRHLLKRRLAQLREQRAQVDAFHDFDLDAEHRLTAQMRTTRFFDLFEKLGQAYK
;
A
#
# COMPACT_ATOMS: atom_id res chain seq x y z
N MET A 1 12.05 8.55 -6.61
CA MET A 1 13.29 9.28 -6.78
C MET A 1 12.87 10.49 -7.55
N PRO A 2 13.34 11.69 -7.20
CA PRO A 2 12.89 12.88 -7.85
C PRO A 2 13.24 12.80 -9.34
N SER A 3 12.22 12.87 -10.18
CA SER A 3 12.35 12.68 -11.62
C SER A 3 12.65 14.01 -12.30
N ALA A 4 13.43 13.95 -13.38
CA ALA A 4 13.74 15.14 -14.18
C ALA A 4 12.46 15.80 -14.71
N ALA A 5 11.46 14.98 -15.10
CA ALA A 5 10.15 15.46 -15.52
C ALA A 5 9.40 16.18 -14.39
N GLY A 6 9.45 15.66 -13.16
CA GLY A 6 8.84 16.29 -11.99
C GLY A 6 9.48 17.64 -11.67
N PHE A 7 10.80 17.73 -11.78
CA PHE A 7 11.51 19.01 -11.67
C PHE A 7 11.07 20.00 -12.74
N ILE A 8 11.14 19.63 -14.02
CA ILE A 8 10.76 20.50 -15.14
C ILE A 8 9.32 21.01 -14.99
N LEU A 9 8.39 20.11 -14.65
CA LEU A 9 6.99 20.46 -14.47
C LEU A 9 6.80 21.42 -13.28
N SER A 10 7.51 21.19 -12.17
CA SER A 10 7.47 22.10 -11.02
C SER A 10 8.04 23.49 -11.32
N THR A 11 9.11 23.60 -12.11
CA THR A 11 9.65 24.89 -12.56
C THR A 11 8.67 25.61 -13.47
N VAL A 12 8.08 24.92 -14.44
CA VAL A 12 7.08 25.49 -15.35
C VAL A 12 5.85 25.98 -14.59
N LEU A 13 5.38 25.20 -13.61
CA LEU A 13 4.28 25.60 -12.74
C LEU A 13 4.63 26.83 -11.90
N GLY A 14 5.83 26.92 -11.34
CA GLY A 14 6.28 28.11 -10.60
C GLY A 14 6.35 29.36 -11.47
N LEU A 15 6.92 29.25 -12.68
CA LEU A 15 6.95 30.35 -13.63
C LEU A 15 5.53 30.78 -14.06
N GLY A 16 4.67 29.80 -14.35
CA GLY A 16 3.28 30.02 -14.73
C GLY A 16 2.47 30.67 -13.62
N ALA A 17 2.57 30.17 -12.40
CA ALA A 17 1.87 30.69 -11.23
C ALA A 17 2.25 32.16 -10.96
N ARG A 18 3.54 32.51 -11.06
CA ARG A 18 3.98 33.90 -10.91
C ARG A 18 3.45 34.79 -12.03
N ARG A 19 3.44 34.32 -13.28
CA ARG A 19 2.87 35.07 -14.40
C ARG A 19 1.38 35.33 -14.19
N LEU A 20 0.63 34.32 -13.75
CA LEU A 20 -0.80 34.41 -13.47
C LEU A 20 -1.07 35.39 -12.30
N GLN A 21 -0.27 35.31 -11.24
CA GLN A 21 -0.34 36.26 -10.13
C GLN A 21 -0.15 37.71 -10.57
N LEU A 22 0.85 37.99 -11.43
CA LEU A 22 1.09 39.34 -11.95
C LEU A 22 -0.07 39.84 -12.82
N GLN A 23 -0.68 38.95 -13.61
CA GLN A 23 -1.88 39.28 -14.39
C GLN A 23 -3.08 39.62 -13.50
N ILE A 24 -3.32 38.86 -12.42
CA ILE A 24 -4.40 39.13 -11.46
C ILE A 24 -4.21 40.49 -10.78
N ILE A 25 -2.98 40.82 -10.38
CA ILE A 25 -2.67 42.10 -9.71
C ILE A 25 -2.71 43.28 -10.70
N GLY A 26 -2.72 43.02 -12.02
CA GLY A 26 -2.72 44.06 -13.05
C GLY A 26 -1.39 44.82 -13.14
N ARG A 27 -0.29 44.26 -12.61
CA ARG A 27 1.00 44.94 -12.57
C ARG A 27 1.77 44.66 -13.88
N PRO A 28 2.23 45.69 -14.61
CA PRO A 28 3.00 45.47 -15.82
C PRO A 28 4.31 44.75 -15.49
N GLY A 29 4.66 43.75 -16.29
CA GLY A 29 5.90 42.99 -16.13
C GLY A 29 7.09 43.88 -16.45
N SER A 30 7.61 44.60 -15.45
CA SER A 30 8.85 45.34 -15.62
C SER A 30 10.03 44.37 -15.60
N ALA A 31 10.91 44.48 -16.59
CA ALA A 31 12.21 43.83 -16.58
C ALA A 31 13.08 44.54 -15.53
N SER A 32 12.91 44.16 -14.27
CA SER A 32 13.68 44.68 -13.13
C SER A 32 14.17 43.52 -12.29
N TRP A 33 15.27 43.71 -11.55
CA TRP A 33 15.79 42.70 -10.63
C TRP A 33 14.73 42.22 -9.61
N ASN A 34 13.77 43.07 -9.26
CA ASN A 34 12.64 42.72 -8.39
C ASN A 34 11.67 41.71 -9.02
N SER A 35 11.52 41.69 -10.36
CA SER A 35 10.66 40.69 -11.00
C SER A 35 11.31 39.31 -11.02
N VAL A 36 12.63 39.24 -11.25
CA VAL A 36 13.41 37.98 -11.22
C VAL A 36 13.34 37.31 -9.84
N GLN A 37 13.47 38.07 -8.75
CA GLN A 37 13.35 37.53 -7.39
C GLN A 37 11.99 36.86 -7.15
N GLY A 38 10.90 37.46 -7.65
CA GLY A 38 9.56 36.88 -7.52
C GLY A 38 9.40 35.56 -8.28
N TYR A 39 10.00 35.44 -9.47
CA TYR A 39 10.03 34.18 -10.22
C TYR A 39 10.89 33.12 -9.53
N ALA A 40 12.07 33.50 -9.03
CA ALA A 40 12.95 32.59 -8.31
C ALA A 40 12.28 32.03 -7.04
N LEU A 41 11.63 32.88 -6.25
CA LEU A 41 10.88 32.46 -5.06
C LEU A 41 9.74 31.51 -5.42
N SER A 42 8.96 31.84 -6.46
CA SER A 42 7.86 30.98 -6.88
C SER A 42 8.36 29.61 -7.36
N VAL A 43 9.38 29.59 -8.23
CA VAL A 43 10.02 28.34 -8.68
C VAL A 43 10.50 27.52 -7.48
N SER A 44 11.21 28.15 -6.54
CA SER A 44 11.74 27.45 -5.35
C SER A 44 10.64 26.83 -4.49
N ALA A 45 9.50 27.51 -4.36
CA ALA A 45 8.36 27.00 -3.61
C ALA A 45 7.75 25.75 -4.27
N PHE A 46 7.57 25.79 -5.59
CA PHE A 46 7.03 24.66 -6.34
C PHE A 46 8.00 23.47 -6.39
N THR A 47 9.30 23.71 -6.58
CA THR A 47 10.30 22.63 -6.56
C THR A 47 10.42 21.99 -5.19
N THR A 48 10.36 22.79 -4.12
CA THR A 48 10.39 22.27 -2.74
C THR A 48 9.13 21.48 -2.41
N GLY A 49 7.96 21.99 -2.81
CA GLY A 49 6.69 21.28 -2.69
C GLY A 49 6.70 19.94 -3.43
N TYR A 50 7.28 19.92 -4.64
CA TYR A 50 7.48 18.68 -5.40
C TYR A 50 8.33 17.67 -4.63
N LEU A 51 9.48 18.09 -4.07
CA LEU A 51 10.35 17.21 -3.29
C LEU A 51 9.66 16.61 -2.06
N ILE A 52 8.86 17.42 -1.35
CA ILE A 52 8.08 16.96 -0.20
C ILE A 52 7.06 15.91 -0.65
N CYS A 53 6.31 16.18 -1.73
CA CYS A 53 5.34 15.24 -2.28
C CYS A 53 6.01 13.93 -2.74
N ASP A 54 7.15 14.01 -3.43
CA ASP A 54 7.90 12.83 -3.89
C ASP A 54 8.32 11.96 -2.70
N HIS A 55 8.82 12.57 -1.62
CA HIS A 55 9.19 11.85 -0.39
C HIS A 55 8.02 11.05 0.21
N PHE A 56 6.83 11.66 0.30
CA PHE A 56 5.65 10.96 0.82
C PHE A 56 5.16 9.86 -0.12
N VAL A 57 5.19 10.09 -1.43
CA VAL A 57 4.81 9.09 -2.44
C VAL A 57 5.75 7.90 -2.38
N GLU A 58 7.05 8.11 -2.29
CA GLU A 58 8.04 7.04 -2.12
C GLU A 58 7.79 6.23 -0.85
N ARG A 59 7.62 6.90 0.28
CA ARG A 59 7.36 6.25 1.56
C ARG A 59 6.10 5.37 1.49
N ASN A 60 5.03 5.88 0.89
CA ASN A 60 3.80 5.11 0.70
C ASN A 60 4.01 3.92 -0.24
N ARG A 61 4.79 4.09 -1.32
CA ARG A 61 5.12 3.00 -2.25
C ARG A 61 5.94 1.91 -1.57
N HIS A 62 6.87 2.26 -0.67
CA HIS A 62 7.60 1.28 0.14
C HIS A 62 6.68 0.51 1.08
N LEU A 63 5.75 1.19 1.77
CA LEU A 63 4.76 0.53 2.64
C LEU A 63 3.86 -0.43 1.86
N LEU A 64 3.36 -0.01 0.70
CA LEU A 64 2.54 -0.84 -0.17
C LEU A 64 3.30 -2.08 -0.66
N LYS A 65 4.56 -1.90 -1.09
CA LYS A 65 5.42 -3.03 -1.50
C LYS A 65 5.63 -4.04 -0.36
N ARG A 66 5.85 -3.56 0.86
CA ARG A 66 6.00 -4.44 2.05
C ARG A 66 4.73 -5.25 2.32
N ARG A 67 3.56 -4.59 2.33
CA ARG A 67 2.28 -5.28 2.51
C ARG A 67 2.02 -6.30 1.40
N LEU A 68 2.36 -5.94 0.16
CA LEU A 68 2.19 -6.83 -0.98
C LEU A 68 3.12 -8.05 -0.90
N ALA A 69 4.35 -7.87 -0.42
CA ALA A 69 5.26 -8.99 -0.15
C ALA A 69 4.70 -9.92 0.93
N GLN A 70 4.20 -9.38 2.05
CA GLN A 70 3.56 -10.17 3.10
C GLN A 70 2.35 -10.96 2.59
N LEU A 71 1.48 -10.34 1.77
CA LEU A 71 0.34 -11.04 1.18
C LEU A 71 0.76 -12.18 0.23
N ARG A 72 1.87 -12.01 -0.50
CA ARG A 72 2.43 -13.07 -1.34
C ARG A 72 2.99 -14.23 -0.50
N GLU A 73 3.69 -13.92 0.60
CA GLU A 73 4.19 -14.93 1.53
C GLU A 73 3.04 -15.70 2.20
N GLN A 74 2.00 -14.99 2.66
CA GLN A 74 0.78 -15.62 3.19
C GLN A 74 0.10 -16.51 2.17
N ARG A 75 -0.02 -16.07 0.91
CA ARG A 75 -0.59 -16.90 -0.16
C ARG A 75 0.26 -18.15 -0.42
N ALA A 76 1.58 -18.02 -0.48
CA ALA A 76 2.48 -19.16 -0.65
C ALA A 76 2.40 -20.16 0.52
N GLN A 77 2.22 -19.68 1.75
CA GLN A 77 1.97 -20.53 2.91
C GLN A 77 0.61 -21.23 2.82
N VAL A 78 -0.45 -20.51 2.44
CA VAL A 78 -1.78 -21.12 2.25
C VAL A 78 -1.74 -22.18 1.16
N ASP A 79 -1.12 -21.91 0.01
CA ASP A 79 -0.95 -22.89 -1.07
C ASP A 79 -0.17 -24.12 -0.56
N ALA A 80 0.90 -23.92 0.23
CA ALA A 80 1.65 -25.02 0.84
C ALA A 80 0.83 -25.83 1.85
N PHE A 81 -0.01 -25.20 2.68
CA PHE A 81 -0.89 -25.91 3.63
C PHE A 81 -2.07 -26.60 2.94
N HIS A 82 -2.54 -26.07 1.81
CA HIS A 82 -3.62 -26.68 1.04
C HIS A 82 -3.21 -28.02 0.40
N ASP A 83 -1.92 -28.22 0.15
CA ASP A 83 -1.34 -29.51 -0.28
C ASP A 83 -1.21 -30.52 0.89
N PHE A 84 -1.15 -30.06 2.15
CA PHE A 84 -1.09 -30.95 3.32
C PHE A 84 -2.49 -31.41 3.81
N ASP A 85 -3.53 -30.61 3.59
CA ASP A 85 -4.89 -30.90 4.07
C ASP A 85 -5.72 -31.84 3.16
N LEU A 86 -5.22 -32.18 1.97
CA LEU A 86 -5.94 -33.08 1.06
C LEU A 86 -5.69 -34.58 1.32
N ASP A 87 -4.57 -34.97 1.95
CA ASP A 87 -4.18 -36.38 2.02
C ASP A 87 -4.09 -37.01 3.43
N ALA A 88 -4.10 -36.26 4.54
CA ALA A 88 -3.60 -36.84 5.80
C ALA A 88 -4.65 -37.30 6.85
N GLU A 89 -5.57 -36.49 7.39
CA GLU A 89 -5.93 -36.76 8.80
C GLU A 89 -7.39 -36.73 9.29
N HIS A 90 -8.42 -36.66 8.46
CA HIS A 90 -9.81 -36.56 8.99
C HIS A 90 -10.74 -37.75 8.75
N ARG A 91 -10.33 -38.81 8.00
CA ARG A 91 -11.15 -40.02 7.86
C ARG A 91 -10.93 -41.08 8.95
N LEU A 92 -9.72 -41.17 9.53
CA LEU A 92 -9.42 -42.24 10.49
C LEU A 92 -9.89 -41.93 11.93
N THR A 93 -9.83 -40.67 12.36
CA THR A 93 -10.18 -40.25 13.73
C THR A 93 -11.67 -40.05 13.95
N ALA A 94 -12.42 -39.58 12.93
CA ALA A 94 -13.87 -39.39 13.04
C ALA A 94 -14.65 -40.73 13.12
N GLN A 95 -14.19 -41.76 12.41
CA GLN A 95 -14.87 -43.06 12.35
C GLN A 95 -14.65 -43.91 13.62
N MET A 96 -13.53 -43.72 14.34
CA MET A 96 -13.25 -44.44 15.60
C MET A 96 -13.85 -43.79 16.85
N ARG A 97 -14.19 -42.49 16.81
CA ARG A 97 -14.71 -41.77 17.98
C ARG A 97 -16.20 -41.98 18.22
N THR A 98 -16.98 -42.21 17.16
CA THR A 98 -18.43 -42.45 17.26
C THR A 98 -18.75 -43.89 17.66
N THR A 99 -18.03 -44.86 17.11
CA THR A 99 -18.28 -46.30 17.35
C THR A 99 -18.04 -46.72 18.80
N ARG A 100 -16.93 -46.31 19.42
CA ARG A 100 -16.58 -46.74 20.78
C ARG A 100 -17.51 -46.20 21.88
N PHE A 101 -18.08 -45.01 21.68
CA PHE A 101 -18.98 -44.40 22.67
C PHE A 101 -20.35 -45.08 22.70
N PHE A 102 -20.86 -45.49 21.54
CA PHE A 102 -22.13 -46.23 21.44
C PHE A 102 -21.97 -47.71 21.82
N ASP A 103 -20.85 -48.36 21.47
CA ASP A 103 -20.57 -49.76 21.88
C ASP A 103 -20.51 -49.94 23.41
N LEU A 104 -20.02 -48.94 24.15
CA LEU A 104 -19.98 -48.98 25.62
C LEU A 104 -21.37 -48.81 26.23
N PHE A 105 -22.22 -47.95 25.65
CA PHE A 105 -23.60 -47.81 26.08
C PHE A 105 -24.42 -49.07 25.82
N GLU A 106 -24.20 -49.73 24.68
CA GLU A 106 -24.88 -50.97 24.34
C GLU A 106 -24.46 -52.12 25.27
N LYS A 107 -23.18 -52.22 25.65
CA LYS A 107 -22.71 -53.20 26.65
C LYS A 107 -23.23 -52.95 28.06
N LEU A 108 -23.43 -51.70 28.46
CA LEU A 108 -24.01 -51.34 29.77
C LEU A 108 -25.55 -51.49 29.80
N GLY A 109 -26.21 -51.42 28.64
CA GLY A 109 -27.66 -51.58 28.51
C GLY A 109 -28.14 -53.03 28.36
N GLN A 110 -27.25 -54.00 28.14
CA GLN A 110 -27.61 -55.41 28.17
C GLN A 110 -27.91 -55.83 29.61
N ALA A 111 -29.19 -55.82 29.96
CA ALA A 111 -29.69 -56.39 31.19
C ALA A 111 -29.21 -57.84 31.32
N TYR A 112 -28.54 -58.11 32.45
CA TYR A 112 -28.17 -59.42 32.94
C TYR A 112 -29.34 -60.40 32.72
N LYS A 113 -29.15 -61.38 31.84
CA LYS A 113 -30.02 -62.56 31.72
C LYS A 113 -29.33 -63.75 32.36
#